data_AF-A0A5E4B464-F1
#
_entry.id   AF-A0A5E4B464-F1
#
_cell.length_a   1.000
_cell.length_b   1.000
_cell.length_c   1.000
_cell.angle_alpha   90.00
_cell.angle_beta   90.00
_cell.angle_gamma   90.00
#
_symmetry.space_group_name_H-M   'P 1'
#
loop_
_entity.id
_entity.type
_entity.pdbx_description
1 polymer ?
#
loop_
_entity_poly.entity_id
_entity_poly.type
_entity_poly.pdbx_seq_one_letter_code
_entity_poly.pdbx_strand_id
1 'polypeptide(L)'
;MPRARKGNAPRKGGQRRGGARSSAQADSGSSEDEAASEARSTTSDCPSLLSTTAEDSLGGDAVDEQGQQEDLEEKLKEYVDCLTDKSAKTRQGALESLRLALASRLLPDFLLERSLTLADALEKCLKKGKGEEQALAAAVLGLLCVQLGPGPKGEELFHSLQPLLISVLSDSTASPAARLHCASALGLGCYVAAADVQEDFIYEDMEALCGTLRTLATDSNKYRAKADRRRQRSTFRAVLNFVEGSECEEETIRFGLEVLYVDSWARHRIYAAFKDVLGSGMHHHLQNNELLRDIFGLGPVLVLDATALKACKISRFEKHLYNAAAFKARTKARSRVRDKRADIL
;
A
#
# COMPACT_ATOMS: atom_id res chain seq x y z
N MET A 1 28.19 4.68 67.98
CA MET A 1 29.58 4.98 68.43
C MET A 1 30.49 3.87 67.90
N PRO A 2 31.75 4.15 67.51
CA PRO A 2 32.29 4.88 66.35
C PRO A 2 33.01 3.89 65.37
N ARG A 3 33.62 4.18 64.21
CA ARG A 3 34.76 5.06 63.87
C ARG A 3 35.02 4.99 62.34
N ALA A 4 35.79 5.98 61.85
CA ALA A 4 35.99 6.39 60.46
C ALA A 4 37.28 5.89 59.77
N ARG A 5 37.50 6.42 58.54
CA ARG A 5 38.73 6.57 57.68
C ARG A 5 38.89 5.51 56.57
N LYS A 6 39.32 5.79 55.32
CA LYS A 6 40.07 6.83 54.56
C LYS A 6 39.38 6.96 53.17
N GLY A 7 39.40 8.03 52.36
CA GLY A 7 40.44 9.01 52.07
C GLY A 7 41.13 8.71 50.72
N ASN A 8 40.68 9.32 49.61
CA ASN A 8 41.54 9.92 48.57
C ASN A 8 40.73 10.67 47.49
N ALA A 9 41.16 11.90 47.20
CA ALA A 9 40.77 12.74 46.05
C ALA A 9 41.99 12.82 45.09
N PRO A 10 42.09 13.73 44.08
CA PRO A 10 41.08 14.55 43.38
C PRO A 10 41.26 14.53 41.84
N ARG A 11 40.38 15.19 41.06
CA ARG A 11 40.81 16.11 39.96
C ARG A 11 39.66 16.92 39.34
N LYS A 12 39.82 18.26 39.45
CA LYS A 12 39.54 19.39 38.52
C LYS A 12 38.22 19.33 37.71
N GLY A 13 37.25 20.21 37.93
CA GLY A 13 37.26 21.66 37.64
C GLY A 13 36.67 21.87 36.24
N GLY A 14 35.62 22.64 35.95
CA GLY A 14 34.91 23.70 36.64
C GLY A 14 34.71 24.83 35.63
N GLN A 15 33.49 25.08 35.14
CA GLN A 15 32.98 26.42 34.81
C GLN A 15 31.53 26.38 34.31
N ARG A 16 30.63 26.85 35.19
CA ARG A 16 29.36 27.48 34.83
C ARG A 16 29.62 28.97 34.66
N ARG A 17 29.07 29.58 33.60
CA ARG A 17 28.65 30.98 33.60
C ARG A 17 27.34 31.09 32.83
N GLY A 18 26.32 31.58 33.52
CA GLY A 18 25.08 32.05 32.92
C GLY A 18 25.24 33.48 32.39
N GLY A 19 24.35 33.85 31.48
CA GLY A 19 24.17 35.20 30.98
C GLY A 19 22.78 35.31 30.36
N ALA A 20 21.97 36.21 30.89
CA ALA A 20 20.56 36.40 30.56
C ALA A 20 20.35 37.33 29.35
N ARG A 21 19.27 37.03 28.62
CA ARG A 21 18.32 37.92 27.92
C ARG A 21 18.80 39.28 27.38
N SER A 22 18.61 39.46 26.07
CA SER A 22 17.91 40.64 25.54
C SER A 22 17.12 40.28 24.28
N SER A 23 15.91 40.82 24.24
CA SER A 23 14.89 40.74 23.21
C SER A 23 15.14 41.75 22.10
N ALA A 24 15.06 41.33 20.84
CA ALA A 24 14.75 42.21 19.72
C ALA A 24 13.84 41.45 18.74
N GLN A 25 12.64 41.98 18.64
CA GLN A 25 11.55 41.59 17.77
C GLN A 25 11.88 42.10 16.36
N ALA A 26 11.85 41.22 15.35
CA ALA A 26 11.75 41.61 13.95
C ALA A 26 10.82 40.61 13.27
N ASP A 27 9.58 41.07 13.14
CA ASP A 27 8.52 40.49 12.33
C ASP A 27 8.90 40.69 10.85
N SER A 28 8.93 39.61 10.08
CA SER A 28 9.04 39.64 8.63
C SER A 28 8.48 38.33 8.08
N GLY A 29 7.18 38.35 7.81
CA GLY A 29 6.51 37.35 7.01
C GLY A 29 7.08 37.37 5.59
N SER A 30 7.64 36.24 5.16
CA SER A 30 7.87 35.94 3.75
C SER A 30 7.31 34.54 3.50
N SER A 31 6.11 34.53 2.92
CA SER A 31 5.35 33.36 2.51
C SER A 31 5.58 33.16 1.02
N GLU A 32 6.67 32.49 0.64
CA GLU A 32 6.86 31.98 -0.73
C GLU A 32 7.71 30.71 -0.72
N ASP A 33 7.08 29.58 -0.39
CA ASP A 33 7.61 28.25 -0.70
C ASP A 33 6.97 27.79 -2.02
N GLU A 34 7.62 28.16 -3.11
CA GLU A 34 7.43 27.61 -4.46
C GLU A 34 7.68 26.10 -4.42
N ALA A 35 6.60 25.33 -4.56
CA ALA A 35 6.66 23.89 -4.69
C ALA A 35 7.22 23.52 -6.06
N ALA A 36 8.53 23.32 -6.13
CA ALA A 36 9.12 22.57 -7.22
C ALA A 36 8.55 21.13 -7.14
N SER A 37 7.65 20.78 -8.07
CA SER A 37 7.19 19.41 -8.30
C SER A 37 8.38 18.54 -8.68
N GLU A 38 9.03 17.96 -7.67
CA GLU A 38 9.90 16.81 -7.86
C GLU A 38 8.99 15.59 -7.95
N ALA A 39 8.93 14.96 -9.13
CA ALA A 39 8.33 13.64 -9.32
C ALA A 39 8.86 12.71 -8.21
N ARG A 40 7.99 12.37 -7.26
CA ARG A 40 8.34 11.48 -6.14
C ARG A 40 8.30 10.05 -6.67
N SER A 41 9.41 9.58 -7.22
CA SER A 41 9.62 8.13 -7.38
C SER A 41 9.85 7.53 -6.00
N THR A 42 8.80 7.05 -5.37
CA THR A 42 8.88 6.14 -4.21
C THR A 42 9.30 4.77 -4.74
N THR A 43 10.60 4.48 -4.68
CA THR A 43 11.05 3.08 -4.72
C THR A 43 10.48 2.41 -3.47
N SER A 44 9.41 1.64 -3.63
CA SER A 44 8.98 0.73 -2.58
C SER A 44 10.10 -0.28 -2.41
N ASP A 45 10.94 -0.09 -1.39
CA ASP A 45 11.97 -1.04 -0.99
C ASP A 45 11.29 -2.27 -0.37
N CYS A 46 10.65 -3.06 -1.22
CA CYS A 46 10.44 -4.48 -0.99
C CYS A 46 11.55 -5.17 -1.78
N PRO A 47 12.43 -5.95 -1.13
CA PRO A 47 13.47 -6.67 -1.86
C PRO A 47 12.79 -7.70 -2.77
N SER A 48 12.59 -7.32 -4.04
CA SER A 48 12.44 -8.30 -5.10
C SER A 48 13.71 -9.13 -5.07
N LEU A 49 13.58 -10.44 -4.81
CA LEU A 49 14.66 -11.41 -4.85
C LEU A 49 15.21 -11.54 -6.28
N LEU A 50 15.87 -10.48 -6.77
CA LEU A 50 16.88 -10.61 -7.80
C LEU A 50 18.14 -11.06 -7.08
N SER A 51 18.20 -12.37 -6.80
CA SER A 51 19.41 -13.05 -6.35
C SER A 51 20.55 -12.67 -7.29
N THR A 52 21.47 -11.85 -6.78
CA THR A 52 22.77 -11.60 -7.40
C THR A 52 23.75 -12.67 -6.94
N THR A 53 23.37 -13.95 -6.92
CA THR A 53 24.27 -15.10 -6.77
C THR A 53 23.55 -16.36 -7.25
N ALA A 54 23.58 -16.63 -8.55
CA ALA A 54 23.26 -17.94 -9.11
C ALA A 54 23.97 -18.06 -10.46
N GLU A 55 25.30 -18.13 -10.39
CA GLU A 55 26.07 -18.83 -11.42
C GLU A 55 26.15 -20.29 -10.94
N ASP A 56 25.82 -21.22 -11.85
CA ASP A 56 25.75 -22.68 -11.69
C ASP A 56 24.61 -23.30 -10.87
N SER A 57 23.48 -23.57 -11.55
CA SER A 57 22.75 -24.86 -11.47
C SER A 57 21.62 -24.87 -12.50
N LEU A 58 21.85 -25.46 -13.67
CA LEU A 58 20.83 -25.67 -14.69
C LEU A 58 20.45 -27.15 -14.70
N GLY A 59 19.23 -27.47 -14.25
CA GLY A 59 18.61 -28.77 -14.53
C GLY A 59 17.65 -29.36 -13.49
N GLY A 60 17.44 -28.74 -12.32
CA GLY A 60 16.64 -29.33 -11.22
C GLY A 60 15.38 -28.58 -10.76
N ASP A 61 15.18 -27.32 -11.18
CA ASP A 61 14.27 -26.39 -10.51
C ASP A 61 12.77 -26.69 -10.71
N ALA A 62 12.36 -27.16 -11.90
CA ALA A 62 10.94 -27.34 -12.20
C ALA A 62 10.26 -28.44 -11.36
N VAL A 63 11.01 -29.47 -10.94
CA VAL A 63 10.48 -30.58 -10.13
C VAL A 63 10.36 -30.18 -8.65
N ASP A 64 11.25 -29.31 -8.17
CA ASP A 64 11.22 -28.77 -6.81
C ASP A 64 10.11 -27.72 -6.65
N GLU A 65 9.88 -26.87 -7.67
CA GLU A 65 8.77 -25.91 -7.67
C GLU A 65 7.39 -26.59 -7.67
N GLN A 66 7.23 -27.70 -8.41
CA GLN A 66 5.97 -28.46 -8.44
C GLN A 66 5.70 -29.18 -7.12
N GLY A 67 6.72 -29.81 -6.51
CA GLY A 67 6.58 -30.44 -5.19
C GLY A 67 6.27 -29.42 -4.08
N GLN A 68 6.92 -28.25 -4.09
CA GLN A 68 6.64 -27.19 -3.13
C GLN A 68 5.23 -26.60 -3.28
N GLN A 69 4.69 -26.59 -4.50
CA GLN A 69 3.31 -26.17 -4.77
C GLN A 69 2.30 -27.20 -4.25
N GLU A 70 2.55 -28.49 -4.42
CA GLU A 70 1.70 -29.57 -3.88
C GLU A 70 1.69 -29.58 -2.34
N ASP A 71 2.86 -29.45 -1.70
CA ASP A 71 2.99 -29.34 -0.24
C ASP A 71 2.25 -28.11 0.32
N LEU A 72 2.25 -27.01 -0.42
CA LEU A 72 1.51 -25.81 -0.06
C LEU A 72 0.00 -26.06 -0.18
N GLU A 73 -0.44 -26.72 -1.25
CA GLU A 73 -1.85 -27.03 -1.45
C GLU A 73 -2.38 -27.98 -0.37
N GLU A 74 -1.58 -28.96 0.05
CA GLU A 74 -1.92 -29.84 1.17
C GLU A 74 -2.10 -29.05 2.47
N LYS A 75 -1.17 -28.15 2.80
CA LYS A 75 -1.31 -27.24 3.97
C LYS A 75 -2.54 -26.35 3.87
N LEU A 76 -2.89 -25.88 2.67
CA LEU A 76 -4.09 -25.08 2.46
C LEU A 76 -5.36 -25.90 2.70
N LYS A 77 -5.39 -27.18 2.31
CA LYS A 77 -6.51 -28.09 2.63
C LYS A 77 -6.68 -28.22 4.14
N GLU A 78 -5.58 -28.41 4.88
CA GLU A 78 -5.62 -28.46 6.34
C GLU A 78 -6.17 -27.16 6.95
N TYR A 79 -5.78 -25.99 6.43
CA TYR A 79 -6.32 -24.72 6.90
C TYR A 79 -7.81 -24.59 6.62
N VAL A 80 -8.29 -25.02 5.44
CA VAL A 80 -9.72 -25.01 5.10
C VAL A 80 -10.51 -25.91 6.05
N ASP A 81 -9.99 -27.11 6.38
CA ASP A 81 -10.64 -28.01 7.33
C ASP A 81 -10.74 -27.37 8.73
N CYS A 82 -9.68 -26.66 9.15
CA CYS A 82 -9.63 -25.95 10.43
C CYS A 82 -10.61 -24.76 10.53
N LEU A 83 -11.18 -24.27 9.42
CA LEU A 83 -12.16 -23.17 9.44
C LEU A 83 -13.48 -23.56 10.13
N THR A 84 -13.77 -24.87 10.23
CA THR A 84 -14.99 -25.35 10.89
C THR A 84 -14.71 -25.95 12.27
N ASP A 85 -13.48 -25.79 12.78
CA ASP A 85 -13.09 -26.32 14.08
C ASP A 85 -13.91 -25.70 15.23
N LYS A 86 -14.09 -26.45 16.32
CA LYS A 86 -14.84 -26.01 17.50
C LYS A 86 -14.17 -24.84 18.20
N SER A 87 -12.84 -24.78 18.19
CA SER A 87 -12.04 -23.73 18.81
C SER A 87 -11.97 -22.48 17.93
N ALA A 88 -12.44 -21.35 18.46
CA ALA A 88 -12.34 -20.06 17.78
C ALA A 88 -10.89 -19.67 17.47
N LYS A 89 -9.95 -20.02 18.35
CA LYS A 89 -8.53 -19.72 18.16
C LYS A 89 -7.92 -20.51 17.00
N THR A 90 -8.38 -21.75 16.80
CA THR A 90 -7.96 -22.59 15.67
C THR A 90 -8.50 -22.01 14.37
N ARG A 91 -9.79 -21.64 14.34
CA ARG A 91 -10.41 -20.97 13.18
C ARG A 91 -9.70 -19.66 12.82
N GLN A 92 -9.38 -18.82 13.81
CA GLN A 92 -8.63 -17.58 13.59
C GLN A 92 -7.23 -17.83 13.01
N GLY A 93 -6.50 -18.81 13.54
CA GLY A 93 -5.19 -19.17 13.00
C GLY A 93 -5.27 -19.62 11.54
N ALA A 94 -6.26 -20.45 11.22
CA ALA A 94 -6.51 -20.91 9.86
C ALA A 94 -6.88 -19.77 8.90
N LEU A 95 -7.77 -18.86 9.32
CA LEU A 95 -8.14 -17.67 8.52
C LEU A 95 -6.94 -16.76 8.26
N GLU A 96 -6.08 -16.55 9.26
CA GLU A 96 -4.87 -15.73 9.12
C GLU A 96 -3.87 -16.39 8.17
N SER A 97 -3.64 -17.70 8.30
CA SER A 97 -2.78 -18.46 7.39
C SER A 97 -3.30 -18.43 5.95
N LEU A 98 -4.60 -18.60 5.74
CA LEU A 98 -5.23 -18.46 4.43
C LEU A 98 -5.07 -17.04 3.87
N ARG A 99 -5.30 -16.01 4.69
CA ARG A 99 -5.11 -14.61 4.28
C ARG A 99 -3.70 -14.37 3.77
N LEU A 100 -2.68 -14.81 4.52
CA LEU A 100 -1.29 -14.62 4.14
C LEU A 100 -0.91 -15.38 2.86
N ALA A 101 -1.39 -16.63 2.72
CA ALA A 101 -1.15 -17.43 1.53
C ALA A 101 -1.80 -16.82 0.28
N LEU A 102 -3.08 -16.45 0.36
CA LEU A 102 -3.85 -15.84 -0.72
C LEU A 102 -3.37 -14.42 -1.07
N ALA A 103 -2.80 -13.69 -0.11
CA ALA A 103 -2.18 -12.41 -0.42
C ALA A 103 -0.88 -12.58 -1.20
N SER A 104 -0.16 -13.69 -1.00
CA SER A 104 1.20 -13.87 -1.51
C SER A 104 1.29 -14.69 -2.79
N ARG A 105 0.29 -15.54 -3.08
CA ARG A 105 0.31 -16.51 -4.20
C ARG A 105 -1.04 -16.61 -4.87
N LEU A 106 -1.04 -16.85 -6.18
CA LEU A 106 -2.22 -17.12 -6.98
C LEU A 106 -2.55 -18.61 -6.96
N LEU A 107 -3.79 -18.94 -6.58
CA LEU A 107 -4.25 -20.32 -6.42
C LEU A 107 -5.63 -20.54 -7.09
N PRO A 108 -5.79 -20.17 -8.37
CA PRO A 108 -7.11 -20.12 -9.01
C PRO A 108 -7.81 -21.48 -9.03
N ASP A 109 -7.11 -22.56 -9.40
CA ASP A 109 -7.70 -23.90 -9.49
C ASP A 109 -8.18 -24.40 -8.13
N PHE A 110 -7.32 -24.30 -7.11
CA PHE A 110 -7.65 -24.67 -5.73
C PHE A 110 -8.91 -23.94 -5.22
N LEU A 111 -9.01 -22.64 -5.51
CA LEU A 111 -10.14 -21.81 -5.09
C LEU A 111 -11.41 -22.13 -5.88
N LEU A 112 -11.31 -22.36 -7.19
CA LEU A 112 -12.46 -22.70 -8.03
C LEU A 112 -13.08 -24.03 -7.62
N GLU A 113 -12.26 -25.01 -7.23
CA GLU A 113 -12.69 -26.32 -6.74
C GLU A 113 -13.38 -26.25 -5.37
N ARG A 114 -12.94 -25.34 -4.49
CA ARG A 114 -13.38 -25.27 -3.07
C ARG A 114 -14.23 -24.05 -2.74
N SER A 115 -14.63 -23.28 -3.76
CA SER A 115 -15.42 -22.05 -3.61
C SER A 115 -16.65 -22.21 -2.70
N LEU A 116 -17.43 -23.28 -2.86
CA LEU A 116 -18.61 -23.54 -2.02
C LEU A 116 -18.25 -23.84 -0.55
N THR A 117 -17.22 -24.67 -0.32
CA THR A 117 -16.76 -25.01 1.04
C THR A 117 -16.20 -23.79 1.74
N LEU A 118 -15.42 -22.97 1.03
CA LEU A 118 -14.89 -21.71 1.53
C LEU A 118 -16.02 -20.73 1.85
N ALA A 119 -17.03 -20.60 0.96
CA ALA A 119 -18.16 -19.73 1.18
C ALA A 119 -18.97 -20.13 2.44
N ASP A 120 -19.32 -21.41 2.60
CA ASP A 120 -20.04 -21.90 3.79
C ASP A 120 -19.22 -21.71 5.08
N ALA A 121 -17.91 -21.95 5.04
CA ALA A 121 -17.03 -21.74 6.19
C ALA A 121 -16.95 -20.25 6.57
N LEU A 122 -16.79 -19.36 5.59
CA LEU A 122 -16.76 -17.91 5.80
C LEU A 122 -18.12 -17.38 6.26
N GLU A 123 -19.24 -17.90 5.74
CA GLU A 123 -20.59 -17.57 6.20
C GLU A 123 -20.71 -17.82 7.70
N LYS A 124 -20.28 -19.01 8.15
CA LYS A 124 -20.30 -19.41 9.57
C LYS A 124 -19.41 -18.50 10.42
N CYS A 125 -18.21 -18.16 9.96
CA CYS A 125 -17.29 -17.27 10.68
C CYS A 125 -17.86 -15.83 10.78
N LEU A 126 -18.48 -15.31 9.72
CA LEU A 126 -19.09 -13.98 9.72
C LEU A 126 -20.35 -13.93 10.61
N LYS A 127 -21.17 -14.97 10.57
CA LYS A 127 -22.47 -15.04 11.25
C LYS A 127 -22.37 -15.41 12.73
N LYS A 128 -21.49 -16.35 13.08
CA LYS A 128 -21.33 -16.88 14.45
C LYS A 128 -20.05 -16.44 15.13
N GLY A 129 -19.01 -16.12 14.36
CA GLY A 129 -17.75 -15.60 14.90
C GLY A 129 -17.91 -14.21 15.48
N LYS A 130 -16.88 -13.73 16.18
CA LYS A 130 -16.85 -12.39 16.79
C LYS A 130 -15.48 -11.75 16.65
N GLY A 131 -15.46 -10.43 16.61
CA GLY A 131 -14.24 -9.64 16.74
C GLY A 131 -13.23 -9.95 15.63
N GLU A 132 -12.07 -10.47 16.03
CA GLU A 132 -10.98 -10.84 15.12
C GLU A 132 -11.37 -11.93 14.12
N GLU A 133 -12.23 -12.88 14.50
CA GLU A 133 -12.66 -13.95 13.58
C GLU A 133 -13.47 -13.38 12.41
N GLN A 134 -14.40 -12.45 12.67
CA GLN A 134 -15.17 -11.77 11.62
C GLN A 134 -14.28 -10.88 10.75
N ALA A 135 -13.30 -10.20 11.37
CA ALA A 135 -12.35 -9.37 10.66
C ALA A 135 -11.52 -10.19 9.66
N LEU A 136 -10.97 -11.33 10.09
CA LEU A 136 -10.19 -12.22 9.25
C LEU A 136 -11.04 -12.87 8.17
N ALA A 137 -12.27 -13.31 8.49
CA ALA A 137 -13.18 -13.87 7.50
C ALA A 137 -13.53 -12.88 6.39
N ALA A 138 -13.81 -11.61 6.74
CA ALA A 138 -14.03 -10.56 5.75
C ALA A 138 -12.76 -10.29 4.91
N ALA A 139 -11.58 -10.28 5.52
CA ALA A 139 -10.32 -10.10 4.80
C ALA A 139 -10.05 -11.23 3.79
N VAL A 140 -10.27 -12.48 4.18
CA VAL A 140 -10.17 -13.65 3.29
C VAL A 140 -11.17 -13.55 2.15
N LEU A 141 -12.42 -13.16 2.43
CA LEU A 141 -13.44 -12.96 1.39
C LEU A 141 -13.03 -11.92 0.35
N GLY A 142 -12.45 -10.79 0.78
CA GLY A 142 -11.91 -9.77 -0.13
C GLY A 142 -10.81 -10.34 -1.04
N LEU A 143 -9.88 -11.12 -0.49
CA LEU A 143 -8.83 -11.81 -1.26
C LEU A 143 -9.40 -12.84 -2.25
N LEU A 144 -10.42 -13.60 -1.85
CA LEU A 144 -11.09 -14.56 -2.72
C LEU A 144 -11.73 -13.86 -3.93
N CYS A 145 -12.40 -12.73 -3.72
CA CYS A 145 -12.97 -11.95 -4.83
C CYS A 145 -11.88 -11.52 -5.82
N VAL A 146 -10.73 -11.04 -5.32
CA VAL A 146 -9.59 -10.60 -6.15
C VAL A 146 -8.93 -11.77 -6.91
N GLN A 147 -8.88 -12.96 -6.34
CA GLN A 147 -8.28 -14.12 -7.02
C GLN A 147 -9.23 -14.81 -7.99
N LEU A 148 -10.51 -14.95 -7.65
CA LEU A 148 -11.51 -15.55 -8.53
C LEU A 148 -11.86 -14.63 -9.69
N GLY A 149 -11.79 -13.32 -9.46
CA GLY A 149 -12.07 -12.31 -10.46
C GLY A 149 -13.52 -12.25 -10.92
N PRO A 150 -13.80 -11.45 -11.97
CA PRO A 150 -15.12 -11.35 -12.56
C PRO A 150 -15.50 -12.68 -13.21
N GLY A 151 -16.74 -13.11 -12.99
CA GLY A 151 -17.22 -14.40 -13.47
C GLY A 151 -18.23 -15.04 -12.52
N PRO A 152 -18.97 -16.06 -13.00
CA PRO A 152 -20.16 -16.56 -12.31
C PRO A 152 -19.85 -17.06 -10.89
N LYS A 153 -18.71 -17.76 -10.70
CA LYS A 153 -18.31 -18.27 -9.38
C LYS A 153 -17.88 -17.17 -8.41
N GLY A 154 -17.13 -16.18 -8.89
CA GLY A 154 -16.68 -15.05 -8.06
C GLY A 154 -17.86 -14.18 -7.63
N GLU A 155 -18.74 -13.87 -8.58
CA GLU A 155 -19.97 -13.11 -8.35
C GLU A 155 -20.95 -13.85 -7.43
N GLU A 156 -21.20 -15.14 -7.65
CA GLU A 156 -22.08 -15.95 -6.80
C GLU A 156 -21.56 -15.99 -5.35
N LEU A 157 -20.26 -16.24 -5.18
CA LEU A 157 -19.61 -16.27 -3.88
C LEU A 157 -19.73 -14.91 -3.18
N PHE A 158 -19.45 -13.81 -3.85
CA PHE A 158 -19.56 -12.47 -3.26
C PHE A 158 -21.01 -12.14 -2.90
N HIS A 159 -21.96 -12.30 -3.82
CA HIS A 159 -23.37 -12.00 -3.59
C HIS A 159 -23.98 -12.83 -2.46
N SER A 160 -23.54 -14.09 -2.28
CA SER A 160 -24.00 -14.94 -1.18
C SER A 160 -23.61 -14.41 0.21
N LEU A 161 -22.43 -13.77 0.32
CA LEU A 161 -21.87 -13.28 1.59
C LEU A 161 -22.03 -11.76 1.80
N GLN A 162 -22.35 -11.01 0.74
CA GLN A 162 -22.53 -9.55 0.76
C GLN A 162 -23.54 -9.07 1.82
N PRO A 163 -24.73 -9.70 2.01
CA PRO A 163 -25.67 -9.26 3.04
C PRO A 163 -25.09 -9.36 4.46
N LEU A 164 -24.23 -10.35 4.73
CA LEU A 164 -23.58 -10.51 6.03
C LEU A 164 -22.53 -9.43 6.27
N LEU A 165 -21.73 -9.09 5.25
CA LEU A 165 -20.77 -7.99 5.34
C LEU A 165 -21.47 -6.65 5.62
N ILE A 166 -22.59 -6.37 4.93
CA ILE A 166 -23.39 -5.16 5.15
C ILE A 166 -23.96 -5.15 6.58
N SER A 167 -24.47 -6.29 7.05
CA SER A 167 -24.98 -6.43 8.41
C SER A 167 -23.90 -6.14 9.46
N VAL A 168 -22.70 -6.71 9.33
CA VAL A 168 -21.60 -6.51 10.28
C VAL A 168 -21.07 -5.08 10.22
N LEU A 169 -20.97 -4.48 9.02
CA LEU A 169 -20.53 -3.09 8.85
C LEU A 169 -21.47 -2.09 9.54
N SER A 170 -22.79 -2.34 9.41
CA SER A 170 -23.86 -1.49 9.94
C SER A 170 -24.10 -1.67 11.43
N ASP A 171 -23.66 -2.79 12.01
CA ASP A 171 -23.74 -3.05 13.44
C ASP A 171 -22.73 -2.19 14.22
N SER A 172 -23.24 -1.22 14.99
CA SER A 172 -22.42 -0.33 15.83
C SER A 172 -21.77 -1.04 17.02
N THR A 173 -22.26 -2.23 17.39
CA THR A 173 -21.74 -3.05 18.48
C THR A 173 -20.66 -4.02 18.01
N ALA A 174 -20.56 -4.27 16.71
CA ALA A 174 -19.49 -5.07 16.13
C ALA A 174 -18.12 -4.38 16.33
N SER A 175 -17.07 -5.20 16.43
CA SER A 175 -15.73 -4.67 16.68
C SER A 175 -15.27 -3.72 15.56
N PRO A 176 -14.50 -2.67 15.87
CA PRO A 176 -13.98 -1.75 14.84
C PRO A 176 -13.18 -2.47 13.74
N ALA A 177 -12.41 -3.49 14.11
CA ALA A 177 -11.63 -4.28 13.15
C ALA A 177 -12.55 -5.07 12.19
N ALA A 178 -13.59 -5.74 12.70
CA ALA A 178 -14.55 -6.46 11.86
C ALA A 178 -15.24 -5.52 10.86
N ARG A 179 -15.69 -4.35 11.32
CA ARG A 179 -16.33 -3.33 10.48
C ARG A 179 -15.37 -2.80 9.41
N LEU A 180 -14.12 -2.52 9.77
CA LEU A 180 -13.08 -2.08 8.83
C LEU A 180 -12.86 -3.09 7.70
N HIS A 181 -12.67 -4.37 8.06
CA HIS A 181 -12.45 -5.41 7.07
C HIS A 181 -13.69 -5.72 6.23
N CYS A 182 -14.90 -5.64 6.81
CA CYS A 182 -16.13 -5.75 6.03
C CYS A 182 -16.29 -4.61 5.03
N ALA A 183 -15.95 -3.36 5.41
CA ALA A 183 -15.97 -2.23 4.49
C ALA A 183 -14.99 -2.42 3.33
N SER A 184 -13.76 -2.88 3.63
CA SER A 184 -12.75 -3.16 2.61
C SER A 184 -13.19 -4.29 1.66
N ALA A 185 -13.71 -5.39 2.22
CA ALA A 185 -14.21 -6.52 1.44
C ALA A 185 -15.42 -6.16 0.57
N LEU A 186 -16.34 -5.33 1.05
CA LEU A 186 -17.44 -4.81 0.25
C LEU A 186 -16.94 -3.91 -0.88
N GLY A 187 -16.03 -2.99 -0.59
CA GLY A 187 -15.48 -2.08 -1.61
C GLY A 187 -14.78 -2.84 -2.73
N LEU A 188 -13.89 -3.78 -2.38
CA LEU A 188 -13.19 -4.60 -3.35
C LEU A 188 -14.10 -5.59 -4.07
N GLY A 189 -14.97 -6.29 -3.33
CA GLY A 189 -15.90 -7.27 -3.90
C GLY A 189 -16.87 -6.61 -4.87
N CYS A 190 -17.45 -5.45 -4.53
CA CYS A 190 -18.28 -4.70 -5.48
C CYS A 190 -17.46 -4.19 -6.68
N TYR A 191 -16.22 -3.74 -6.49
CA TYR A 191 -15.37 -3.30 -7.60
C TYR A 191 -15.04 -4.44 -8.58
N VAL A 192 -14.88 -5.67 -8.08
CA VAL A 192 -14.59 -6.86 -8.90
C VAL A 192 -15.85 -7.49 -9.49
N ALA A 193 -16.96 -7.53 -8.73
CA ALA A 193 -18.19 -8.22 -9.09
C ALA A 193 -19.24 -7.33 -9.79
N ALA A 194 -19.14 -6.00 -9.71
CA ALA A 194 -20.07 -5.09 -10.36
C ALA A 194 -19.42 -4.44 -11.61
N ALA A 195 -20.18 -4.43 -12.71
CA ALA A 195 -19.78 -3.81 -13.98
C ALA A 195 -20.34 -2.38 -14.16
N ASP A 196 -21.22 -1.91 -13.26
CA ASP A 196 -21.96 -0.66 -13.47
C ASP A 196 -21.43 0.47 -12.59
N VAL A 197 -20.76 1.42 -13.24
CA VAL A 197 -20.40 2.73 -12.67
C VAL A 197 -21.46 3.74 -13.13
N GLN A 198 -22.19 4.33 -12.18
CA GLN A 198 -23.17 5.38 -12.47
C GLN A 198 -22.45 6.70 -12.85
N GLU A 199 -23.06 7.38 -13.83
CA GLU A 199 -22.64 8.57 -14.59
C GLU A 199 -22.21 9.84 -13.82
N ASP A 200 -21.55 10.70 -14.61
CA ASP A 200 -21.16 12.10 -14.41
C ASP A 200 -21.91 12.88 -13.31
N PHE A 201 -21.18 13.14 -12.23
CA PHE A 201 -21.61 14.01 -11.14
C PHE A 201 -21.01 15.41 -11.29
N ILE A 202 -21.86 16.40 -11.51
CA ILE A 202 -21.48 17.82 -11.45
C ILE A 202 -21.86 18.33 -10.06
N TYR A 203 -20.88 18.73 -9.26
CA TYR A 203 -21.12 19.33 -7.95
C TYR A 203 -21.50 20.81 -8.11
N GLU A 204 -22.70 21.18 -7.66
CA GLU A 204 -23.25 22.52 -7.87
C GLU A 204 -22.57 23.62 -7.01
N ASP A 205 -21.94 23.25 -5.89
CA ASP A 205 -21.40 24.21 -4.89
C ASP A 205 -19.86 24.16 -4.76
N MET A 206 -19.18 24.12 -5.92
CA MET A 206 -17.72 24.00 -5.99
C MET A 206 -16.98 25.14 -5.28
N GLU A 207 -17.54 26.35 -5.24
CA GLU A 207 -16.92 27.50 -4.60
C GLU A 207 -16.84 27.33 -3.07
N ALA A 208 -17.93 26.88 -2.44
CA ALA A 208 -17.95 26.58 -1.01
C ALA A 208 -16.96 25.44 -0.67
N LEU A 209 -16.92 24.39 -1.50
CA LEU A 209 -15.97 23.29 -1.34
C LEU A 209 -14.51 23.80 -1.43
N CYS A 210 -14.15 24.56 -2.46
CA CYS A 210 -12.81 25.12 -2.61
C CYS A 210 -12.44 26.04 -1.43
N GLY A 211 -13.39 26.82 -0.90
CA GLY A 211 -13.20 27.65 0.29
C GLY A 211 -12.84 26.83 1.53
N THR A 212 -13.55 25.73 1.78
CA THR A 212 -13.25 24.81 2.90
C THR A 212 -11.91 24.10 2.70
N LEU A 213 -11.61 23.61 1.50
CA LEU A 213 -10.34 22.96 1.15
C LEU A 213 -9.15 23.90 1.36
N ARG A 214 -9.24 25.18 0.95
CA ARG A 214 -8.21 26.20 1.22
C ARG A 214 -7.93 26.39 2.70
N THR A 215 -8.97 26.41 3.52
CA THR A 215 -8.83 26.54 4.98
C THR A 215 -8.13 25.32 5.58
N LEU A 216 -8.47 24.10 5.14
CA LEU A 216 -7.82 22.87 5.61
C LEU A 216 -6.36 22.74 5.10
N ALA A 217 -6.07 23.24 3.89
CA ALA A 217 -4.72 23.25 3.29
C ALA A 217 -3.74 24.20 4.01
N THR A 218 -4.27 25.20 4.72
CA THR A 218 -3.51 26.21 5.49
C THR A 218 -3.66 26.05 7.00
N ASP A 219 -4.36 24.99 7.45
CA ASP A 219 -4.76 24.83 8.85
C ASP A 219 -3.58 24.94 9.83
N SER A 220 -3.69 25.92 10.73
CA SER A 220 -2.70 26.24 11.76
C SER A 220 -3.13 25.78 13.17
N ASN A 221 -4.27 25.10 13.28
CA ASN A 221 -4.92 24.71 14.53
C ASN A 221 -4.01 23.92 15.48
N LYS A 222 -3.47 24.62 16.49
CA LYS A 222 -2.46 24.08 17.41
C LYS A 222 -2.96 22.94 18.30
N TYR A 223 -4.27 22.71 18.40
CA TYR A 223 -4.87 21.60 19.16
C TYR A 223 -4.63 20.21 18.55
N ARG A 224 -4.28 20.12 17.26
CA ARG A 224 -3.93 18.85 16.57
C ARG A 224 -2.47 18.44 16.84
N ALA A 225 -2.08 17.21 16.53
CA ALA A 225 -0.66 16.87 16.54
C ALA A 225 0.08 17.54 15.37
N LYS A 226 1.37 17.84 15.54
CA LYS A 226 2.19 18.47 14.47
C LYS A 226 2.31 17.57 13.23
N ALA A 227 2.44 16.25 13.43
CA ALA A 227 2.51 15.27 12.35
C ALA A 227 1.19 15.24 11.55
N ASP A 228 0.06 15.18 12.25
CA ASP A 228 -1.26 15.16 11.64
C ASP A 228 -1.54 16.43 10.84
N ARG A 229 -1.25 17.61 11.40
CA ARG A 229 -1.36 18.88 10.66
C ARG A 229 -0.48 18.91 9.41
N ARG A 230 0.73 18.34 9.47
CA ARG A 230 1.63 18.30 8.30
C ARG A 230 1.07 17.38 7.22
N ARG A 231 0.61 16.18 7.60
CA ARG A 231 -0.03 15.23 6.69
C ARG A 231 -1.30 15.83 6.08
N GLN A 232 -2.20 16.34 6.92
CA GLN A 232 -3.45 16.99 6.54
C GLN A 232 -3.22 18.11 5.52
N ARG A 233 -2.34 19.08 5.79
CA ARG A 233 -2.05 20.16 4.84
C ARG A 233 -1.48 19.64 3.53
N SER A 234 -0.59 18.66 3.57
CA SER A 234 -0.05 18.04 2.36
C SER A 234 -1.15 17.41 1.51
N THR A 235 -2.07 16.67 2.13
CA THR A 235 -3.19 16.02 1.45
C THR A 235 -4.17 17.04 0.90
N PHE A 236 -4.60 18.02 1.71
CA PHE A 236 -5.58 19.02 1.27
C PHE A 236 -5.02 19.98 0.21
N ARG A 237 -3.70 20.25 0.19
CA ARG A 237 -3.08 20.99 -0.93
C ARG A 237 -3.14 20.18 -2.23
N ALA A 238 -2.82 18.89 -2.18
CA ALA A 238 -2.91 18.03 -3.37
C ALA A 238 -4.36 17.94 -3.89
N VAL A 239 -5.33 17.75 -2.99
CA VAL A 239 -6.76 17.72 -3.36
C VAL A 239 -7.22 19.07 -3.90
N LEU A 240 -6.91 20.18 -3.25
CA LEU A 240 -7.29 21.52 -3.69
C LEU A 240 -6.72 21.83 -5.08
N ASN A 241 -5.42 21.57 -5.28
CA ASN A 241 -4.78 21.77 -6.58
C ASN A 241 -5.54 21.01 -7.69
N PHE A 242 -5.91 19.75 -7.44
CA PHE A 242 -6.67 18.95 -8.41
C PHE A 242 -8.06 19.52 -8.68
N VAL A 243 -8.81 19.84 -7.62
CA VAL A 243 -10.16 20.41 -7.71
C VAL A 243 -10.17 21.76 -8.44
N GLU A 244 -9.11 22.56 -8.29
CA GLU A 244 -8.95 23.86 -8.98
C GLU A 244 -8.46 23.74 -10.43
N GLY A 245 -8.24 22.53 -10.94
CA GLY A 245 -8.02 22.28 -12.38
C GLY A 245 -6.61 21.84 -12.77
N SER A 246 -5.77 21.37 -11.83
CA SER A 246 -4.50 20.75 -12.19
C SER A 246 -4.63 19.23 -12.37
N GLU A 247 -3.88 18.69 -13.34
CA GLU A 247 -3.73 17.25 -13.57
C GLU A 247 -3.14 16.57 -12.32
N CYS A 248 -3.52 15.31 -12.06
CA CYS A 248 -3.02 14.55 -10.92
C CYS A 248 -1.49 14.37 -11.03
N GLU A 249 -0.76 14.45 -9.91
CA GLU A 249 0.67 14.12 -9.92
C GLU A 249 0.84 12.63 -10.28
N GLU A 250 1.66 12.35 -11.29
CA GLU A 250 1.98 11.00 -11.74
C GLU A 250 2.94 10.31 -10.76
N GLU A 251 2.52 9.19 -10.16
CA GLU A 251 3.40 8.30 -9.39
C GLU A 251 3.79 7.07 -10.22
N THR A 252 5.07 6.72 -10.23
CA THR A 252 5.58 5.55 -10.95
C THR A 252 5.91 4.42 -9.98
N ILE A 253 5.34 3.24 -10.19
CA ILE A 253 5.56 2.05 -9.36
C ILE A 253 6.26 1.00 -10.21
N ARG A 254 7.52 0.74 -9.91
CA ARG A 254 8.32 -0.25 -10.64
C ARG A 254 8.19 -1.63 -10.00
N PHE A 255 7.85 -2.63 -10.80
CA PHE A 255 7.71 -4.01 -10.35
C PHE A 255 8.32 -4.96 -11.39
N GLY A 256 9.29 -5.78 -10.98
CA GLY A 256 10.06 -6.60 -11.91
C GLY A 256 10.71 -5.77 -13.03
N LEU A 257 10.32 -6.07 -14.27
CA LEU A 257 10.80 -5.37 -15.47
C LEU A 257 9.82 -4.27 -15.97
N GLU A 258 8.66 -4.15 -15.34
CA GLU A 258 7.57 -3.28 -15.76
C GLU A 258 7.42 -2.08 -14.80
N VAL A 259 6.70 -1.06 -15.28
CA VAL A 259 6.36 0.14 -14.50
C VAL A 259 4.87 0.39 -14.64
N LEU A 260 4.19 0.52 -13.51
CA LEU A 260 2.81 1.00 -13.43
C LEU A 260 2.85 2.51 -13.24
N TYR A 261 2.17 3.22 -14.13
CA TYR A 261 1.91 4.63 -14.02
C TYR A 261 0.59 4.86 -13.30
N VAL A 262 0.63 5.61 -12.20
CA VAL A 262 -0.53 6.00 -11.42
C VAL A 262 -0.74 7.49 -11.64
N ASP A 263 -1.51 7.79 -12.67
CA ASP A 263 -1.71 9.13 -13.26
C ASP A 263 -3.04 9.79 -12.86
N SER A 264 -3.83 9.13 -12.00
CA SER A 264 -5.14 9.62 -11.58
C SER A 264 -5.48 9.18 -10.16
N TRP A 265 -6.33 9.95 -9.48
CA TRP A 265 -6.84 9.63 -8.15
C TRP A 265 -7.59 8.31 -8.10
N ALA A 266 -8.32 7.97 -9.17
CA ALA A 266 -8.99 6.69 -9.32
C ALA A 266 -7.98 5.55 -9.29
N ARG A 267 -6.95 5.60 -10.16
CA ARG A 267 -5.87 4.58 -10.16
C ARG A 267 -5.13 4.55 -8.82
N HIS A 268 -4.88 5.70 -8.21
CA HIS A 268 -4.26 5.78 -6.89
C HIS A 268 -5.08 5.08 -5.82
N ARG A 269 -6.40 5.29 -5.82
CA ARG A 269 -7.32 4.67 -4.87
C ARG A 269 -7.43 3.17 -5.09
N ILE A 270 -7.56 2.75 -6.35
CA ILE A 270 -7.62 1.33 -6.74
C ILE A 270 -6.32 0.63 -6.31
N TYR A 271 -5.16 1.21 -6.65
CA TYR A 271 -3.86 0.68 -6.23
C TYR A 271 -3.72 0.59 -4.71
N ALA A 272 -4.12 1.63 -3.97
CA ALA A 272 -4.08 1.61 -2.52
C ALA A 272 -4.97 0.51 -1.93
N ALA A 273 -6.20 0.33 -2.44
CA ALA A 273 -7.11 -0.70 -1.98
C ALA A 273 -6.54 -2.12 -2.19
N PHE A 274 -5.97 -2.39 -3.37
CA PHE A 274 -5.29 -3.66 -3.63
C PHE A 274 -4.05 -3.83 -2.76
N LYS A 275 -3.24 -2.77 -2.58
CA LYS A 275 -2.05 -2.81 -1.73
C LYS A 275 -2.37 -3.07 -0.26
N ASP A 276 -3.46 -2.51 0.25
CA ASP A 276 -3.89 -2.71 1.64
C ASP A 276 -4.31 -4.17 1.92
N VAL A 277 -4.83 -4.86 0.91
CA VAL A 277 -5.29 -6.25 1.03
C VAL A 277 -4.21 -7.27 0.66
N LEU A 278 -3.43 -7.03 -0.40
CA LEU A 278 -2.37 -7.93 -0.87
C LEU A 278 -1.04 -7.73 -0.14
N GLY A 279 -0.81 -6.55 0.45
CA GLY A 279 0.41 -6.24 1.19
C GLY A 279 1.68 -6.52 0.38
N SER A 280 2.52 -7.43 0.90
CA SER A 280 3.78 -7.83 0.24
C SER A 280 3.58 -8.53 -1.10
N GLY A 281 2.42 -9.15 -1.35
CA GLY A 281 2.14 -9.85 -2.60
C GLY A 281 1.67 -8.93 -3.73
N MET A 282 1.49 -7.63 -3.50
CA MET A 282 1.05 -6.68 -4.53
C MET A 282 1.88 -6.76 -5.82
N HIS A 283 3.21 -6.86 -5.71
CA HIS A 283 4.10 -6.97 -6.87
C HIS A 283 3.89 -8.27 -7.64
N HIS A 284 3.71 -9.39 -6.92
CA HIS A 284 3.47 -10.70 -7.53
C HIS A 284 2.14 -10.72 -8.28
N HIS A 285 1.09 -10.12 -7.72
CA HIS A 285 -0.20 -10.02 -8.39
C HIS A 285 -0.18 -9.07 -9.59
N LEU A 286 0.53 -7.94 -9.55
CA LEU A 286 0.69 -7.09 -10.74
C LEU A 286 1.38 -7.82 -11.92
N GLN A 287 2.28 -8.76 -11.62
CA GLN A 287 2.98 -9.52 -12.65
C GLN A 287 2.13 -10.66 -13.21
N ASN A 288 1.39 -11.37 -12.35
CA ASN A 288 0.85 -12.69 -12.70
C ASN A 288 -0.68 -12.80 -12.63
N ASN A 289 -1.38 -11.83 -12.03
CA ASN A 289 -2.84 -11.89 -11.89
C ASN A 289 -3.51 -11.16 -13.06
N GLU A 290 -4.21 -11.91 -13.92
CA GLU A 290 -4.88 -11.38 -15.11
C GLU A 290 -5.86 -10.25 -14.79
N LEU A 291 -6.66 -10.38 -13.72
CA LEU A 291 -7.58 -9.33 -13.27
C LEU A 291 -6.85 -8.02 -12.97
N LEU A 292 -5.77 -8.06 -12.20
CA LEU A 292 -5.02 -6.84 -11.87
C LEU A 292 -4.36 -6.25 -13.12
N ARG A 293 -3.86 -7.09 -14.02
CA ARG A 293 -3.26 -6.63 -15.27
C ARG A 293 -4.28 -5.93 -16.16
N ASP A 294 -5.50 -6.43 -16.22
CA ASP A 294 -6.60 -5.80 -16.95
C ASP A 294 -7.04 -4.49 -16.28
N ILE A 295 -7.25 -4.48 -14.96
CA ILE A 295 -7.61 -3.27 -14.19
C ILE A 295 -6.60 -2.13 -14.40
N PHE A 296 -5.31 -2.45 -14.44
CA PHE A 296 -4.25 -1.46 -14.62
C PHE A 296 -3.77 -1.32 -16.07
N GLY A 297 -4.36 -2.04 -17.03
CA GLY A 297 -3.97 -1.98 -18.44
C GLY A 297 -2.49 -2.32 -18.69
N LEU A 298 -1.94 -3.30 -17.96
CA LEU A 298 -0.56 -3.75 -18.08
C LEU A 298 -0.33 -4.71 -19.27
N GLY A 299 -1.40 -5.15 -19.92
CA GLY A 299 -1.36 -6.17 -20.98
C GLY A 299 -1.22 -7.59 -20.43
N PRO A 300 -0.98 -8.60 -21.27
CA PRO A 300 -0.92 -9.99 -20.85
C PRO A 300 0.26 -10.26 -19.90
N VAL A 301 0.17 -11.34 -19.10
CA VAL A 301 1.24 -11.79 -18.20
C VAL A 301 2.52 -12.03 -18.99
N LEU A 302 3.64 -11.48 -18.51
CA LEU A 302 4.94 -11.65 -19.15
C LEU A 302 5.50 -13.05 -18.86
N VAL A 303 5.49 -13.92 -19.86
CA VAL A 303 6.19 -15.20 -19.83
C VAL A 303 7.56 -15.01 -20.47
N LEU A 304 8.57 -14.71 -19.65
CA LEU A 304 9.94 -14.51 -20.11
C LEU A 304 10.80 -15.70 -19.74
N ASP A 305 11.51 -16.25 -20.73
CA ASP A 305 12.52 -17.27 -20.50
C ASP A 305 13.83 -16.65 -19.96
N ALA A 306 14.73 -17.50 -19.48
CA ALA A 306 16.03 -17.06 -18.93
C ALA A 306 16.86 -16.27 -19.96
N THR A 307 16.64 -16.50 -21.26
CA THR A 307 17.30 -15.82 -22.37
C THR A 307 16.79 -14.39 -22.52
N ALA A 308 15.47 -14.19 -22.55
CA ALA A 308 14.84 -12.89 -22.62
C ALA A 308 15.14 -12.03 -21.39
N LEU A 309 15.16 -12.63 -20.19
CA LEU A 309 15.55 -11.93 -18.95
C LEU A 309 17.00 -11.41 -19.00
N LYS A 310 17.92 -12.17 -19.60
CA LYS A 310 19.31 -11.72 -19.80
C LYS A 310 19.38 -10.58 -20.82
N ALA A 311 18.58 -10.63 -21.88
CA ALA A 311 18.53 -9.59 -22.90
C ALA A 311 17.99 -8.25 -22.38
N CYS A 312 17.09 -8.27 -21.37
CA CYS A 312 16.57 -7.06 -20.73
C CYS A 312 17.57 -6.38 -19.77
N LYS A 313 18.74 -6.97 -19.49
CA LYS A 313 19.72 -6.38 -18.57
C LYS A 313 20.50 -5.26 -19.25
N ILE A 314 20.23 -4.03 -18.82
CA ILE A 314 21.01 -2.85 -19.21
C ILE A 314 22.43 -2.98 -18.63
N SER A 315 23.45 -2.75 -19.46
CA SER A 315 24.85 -2.79 -19.01
C SER A 315 25.12 -1.72 -17.94
N ARG A 316 26.02 -2.02 -17.00
CA ARG A 316 26.46 -1.06 -15.98
C ARG A 316 26.97 0.24 -16.61
N PHE A 317 27.68 0.13 -17.74
CA PHE A 317 28.21 1.29 -18.46
C PHE A 317 27.09 2.16 -19.04
N GLU A 318 26.11 1.52 -19.68
CA GLU A 318 24.95 2.20 -20.28
C GLU A 318 24.10 2.90 -19.22
N LYS A 319 23.83 2.23 -18.10
CA LYS A 319 23.13 2.83 -16.94
C LYS A 319 23.88 4.05 -16.39
N HIS A 320 25.21 3.98 -16.31
CA HIS A 320 26.04 5.11 -15.86
C HIS A 320 25.95 6.28 -16.83
N LEU A 321 26.07 6.02 -18.14
CA LEU A 321 26.02 7.05 -19.17
C LEU A 321 24.67 7.76 -19.20
N TYR A 322 23.57 7.00 -19.13
CA TYR A 322 22.21 7.55 -19.07
C TYR A 322 22.02 8.44 -17.83
N ASN A 323 22.40 7.96 -16.66
CA ASN A 323 22.28 8.72 -15.41
C ASN A 323 23.15 9.99 -15.43
N ALA A 324 24.37 9.92 -15.98
CA ALA A 324 25.26 11.06 -16.11
C ALA A 324 24.68 12.12 -17.08
N ALA A 325 24.11 11.69 -18.19
CA ALA A 325 23.43 12.57 -19.14
C ALA A 325 22.22 13.26 -18.49
N ALA A 326 21.36 12.51 -17.80
CA ALA A 326 20.21 13.04 -17.07
C ALA A 326 20.62 14.04 -15.97
N PHE A 327 21.68 13.74 -15.20
CA PHE A 327 22.21 14.64 -14.17
C PHE A 327 22.75 15.95 -14.77
N LYS A 328 23.49 15.86 -15.88
CA LYS A 328 24.02 17.03 -16.58
C LYS A 328 22.89 17.91 -17.13
N ALA A 329 21.87 17.31 -17.74
CA ALA A 329 20.70 18.01 -18.24
C ALA A 329 19.95 18.74 -17.11
N ARG A 330 19.67 18.05 -15.99
CA ARG A 330 19.03 18.63 -14.81
C ARG A 330 19.82 19.80 -14.22
N THR A 331 21.14 19.66 -14.15
CA THR A 331 22.03 20.71 -13.64
C THR A 331 21.98 21.97 -14.52
N LYS A 332 22.03 21.79 -15.85
CA LYS A 332 21.90 22.89 -16.82
C LYS A 332 20.54 23.57 -16.78
N ALA A 333 19.46 22.82 -16.59
CA ALA A 333 18.11 23.39 -16.46
C ALA A 333 18.00 24.22 -15.18
N ARG A 334 18.42 23.65 -14.04
CA ARG A 334 18.38 24.33 -12.73
C ARG A 334 19.27 25.57 -12.66
N SER A 335 20.44 25.57 -13.32
CA SER A 335 21.32 26.74 -13.32
C SER A 335 20.68 27.99 -13.94
N ARG A 336 19.69 27.85 -14.82
CA ARG A 336 18.96 29.00 -15.41
C ARG A 336 18.05 29.72 -14.41
N VAL A 337 17.66 29.05 -13.32
CA VAL A 337 16.69 29.56 -12.33
C VAL A 337 17.34 29.74 -10.96
N ARG A 338 18.56 29.24 -10.74
CA ARG A 338 19.26 29.31 -9.45
C ARG A 338 19.51 30.74 -8.97
N ASP A 339 19.76 31.66 -9.89
CA ASP A 339 20.07 33.06 -9.54
C ASP A 339 18.81 33.92 -9.32
N LYS A 340 17.60 33.32 -9.30
CA LYS A 340 16.32 34.03 -9.07
C LYS A 340 16.27 34.82 -7.74
N ARG A 341 17.05 34.39 -6.74
CA ARG A 341 17.16 35.04 -5.42
C ARG A 341 18.58 35.54 -5.14
N ALA A 342 19.40 35.74 -6.17
CA ALA A 342 20.74 36.27 -5.99
C ALA A 342 20.67 37.77 -5.68
N ASP A 343 21.35 38.21 -4.63
CA ASP A 343 21.54 39.63 -4.31
C ASP A 343 22.57 40.23 -5.29
N ILE A 344 22.13 40.47 -6.53
CA ILE A 344 22.96 41.10 -7.57
C ILE A 344 22.91 42.62 -7.33
N LEU A 345 24.07 43.18 -6.97
CA LEU A 345 24.29 44.61 -6.73
C LEU A 345 24.42 45.41 -8.02
#